data_AF-A0ABC9SQG7-F1
#
_entry.id   AF-A0ABC9SQG7-F1
#
_cell.length_a   1.000
_cell.length_b   1.000
_cell.length_c   1.000
_cell.angle_alpha   90.00
_cell.angle_beta   90.00
_cell.angle_gamma   90.00
#
_symmetry.space_group_name_H-M   'P 1'
#
loop_
_entity.id
_entity.type
_entity.pdbx_description
1 polymer ?
#
loop_
_entity_poly.entity_id
_entity_poly.type
_entity_poly.pdbx_seq_one_letter_code
_entity_poly.pdbx_strand_id
1 'polypeptide(L)'
;MERIAEATEHIDAYVISNEDWHDADEAKKVRLMNAADRTLTKKFKGNTIPDNAIYEFAAYLAIVYNDTNKMQQQGIASFSVTGVGSFTFKENNVSSAVGQSLNDLIPDSVIELIEEVNEELHISGREVGWLT
;
A
#
# COMPACT_ATOMS: atom_id res chain seq x y z
N MET A 1 -12.11 -9.17 -14.90
CA MET A 1 -11.01 -9.12 -15.90
C MET A 1 -10.71 -7.68 -16.27
N GLU A 2 -11.71 -6.86 -16.63
CA GLU A 2 -11.54 -5.43 -16.94
C GLU A 2 -10.83 -4.63 -15.82
N ARG A 3 -11.27 -4.76 -14.57
CA ARG A 3 -10.59 -4.13 -13.41
C ARG A 3 -9.11 -4.49 -13.24
N ILE A 4 -8.71 -5.71 -13.62
CA ILE A 4 -7.29 -6.12 -13.55
C ILE A 4 -6.50 -5.46 -14.67
N ALA A 5 -7.09 -5.32 -15.86
CA ALA A 5 -6.48 -4.65 -16.99
C ALA A 5 -6.29 -3.15 -16.69
N GLU A 6 -7.33 -2.47 -16.20
CA GLU A 6 -7.27 -1.07 -15.76
C GLU A 6 -6.23 -0.86 -14.66
N ALA A 7 -6.22 -1.74 -13.64
CA ALA A 7 -5.22 -1.69 -12.60
C ALA A 7 -3.80 -1.88 -13.17
N THR A 8 -3.61 -2.81 -14.10
CA THR A 8 -2.30 -3.07 -14.70
C THR A 8 -1.83 -1.89 -15.54
N GLU A 9 -2.71 -1.28 -16.34
CA GLU A 9 -2.40 -0.07 -17.12
C GLU A 9 -2.00 1.09 -16.22
N HIS A 10 -2.74 1.34 -15.13
CA HIS A 10 -2.40 2.38 -14.17
C HIS A 10 -1.07 2.09 -13.46
N ILE A 11 -0.88 0.86 -12.98
CA ILE A 11 0.34 0.45 -12.28
C ILE A 11 1.56 0.58 -13.19
N ASP A 12 1.46 0.20 -14.45
CA ASP A 12 2.57 0.32 -15.42
C ASP A 12 2.91 1.77 -15.75
N ALA A 13 1.94 2.68 -15.66
CA ALA A 13 2.15 4.11 -15.92
C ALA A 13 2.72 4.87 -14.71
N TYR A 14 2.32 4.51 -13.48
CA TYR A 14 2.56 5.34 -12.29
C TYR A 14 3.39 4.66 -11.19
N VAL A 15 3.52 3.32 -11.18
CA VAL A 15 4.26 2.59 -10.15
C VAL A 15 5.61 2.12 -10.71
N ILE A 16 6.69 2.66 -10.14
CA ILE A 16 8.06 2.38 -10.59
C ILE A 16 8.42 0.89 -10.43
N SER A 17 7.98 0.26 -9.33
CA SER A 17 8.25 -1.15 -9.03
C SER A 17 6.99 -1.97 -9.23
N ASN A 18 6.76 -2.44 -10.46
CA ASN A 18 5.56 -3.21 -10.84
C ASN A 18 5.82 -4.71 -11.03
N GLU A 19 7.06 -5.18 -10.89
CA GLU A 19 7.44 -6.59 -11.10
C GLU A 19 6.62 -7.55 -10.22
N ASP A 20 6.46 -7.22 -8.94
CA ASP A 20 5.70 -8.03 -7.98
C ASP A 20 4.20 -8.10 -8.30
N TRP A 21 3.66 -7.08 -8.98
CA TRP A 21 2.30 -7.11 -9.49
C TRP A 21 2.20 -8.05 -10.69
N HIS A 22 3.14 -7.98 -11.63
CA HIS A 22 3.15 -8.86 -12.82
C HIS A 22 3.35 -10.33 -12.47
N ASP A 23 4.16 -10.62 -11.46
CA ASP A 23 4.40 -11.98 -10.97
C ASP A 23 3.22 -12.56 -10.17
N ALA A 24 2.25 -11.74 -9.77
CA ALA A 24 1.06 -12.19 -9.04
C ALA A 24 0.04 -12.84 -9.98
N ASP A 25 -0.51 -13.98 -9.58
CA ASP A 25 -1.66 -14.60 -10.24
C ASP A 25 -2.92 -13.72 -10.12
N GLU A 26 -3.88 -13.90 -11.04
CA GLU A 26 -5.11 -13.10 -11.05
C GLU A 26 -5.88 -13.16 -9.73
N ALA A 27 -5.94 -14.31 -9.07
CA ALA A 27 -6.63 -14.43 -7.79
C ALA A 27 -5.91 -13.65 -6.69
N LYS A 28 -4.57 -13.64 -6.68
CA LYS A 28 -3.76 -12.79 -5.78
C LYS A 28 -3.95 -11.31 -6.09
N LYS A 29 -3.95 -10.88 -7.35
CA LYS A 29 -4.25 -9.49 -7.76
C LYS A 29 -5.60 -9.01 -7.22
N VAL A 30 -6.64 -9.84 -7.37
CA VAL A 30 -7.98 -9.54 -6.82
C VAL A 30 -7.95 -9.43 -5.29
N ARG A 31 -7.25 -10.32 -4.58
CA ARG A 31 -7.12 -10.24 -3.12
C ARG A 31 -6.40 -8.97 -2.67
N LEU A 32 -5.33 -8.57 -3.36
CA LEU A 32 -4.59 -7.35 -3.08
C LEU A 32 -5.48 -6.11 -3.24
N MET A 33 -6.21 -6.00 -4.34
CA MET A 33 -7.17 -4.91 -4.56
C MET A 33 -8.28 -4.89 -3.50
N ASN A 34 -8.84 -6.04 -3.14
CA ASN A 34 -9.88 -6.11 -2.09
C ASN A 34 -9.33 -5.70 -0.71
N ALA A 35 -8.07 -6.05 -0.42
CA ALA A 35 -7.42 -5.65 0.82
C ALA A 35 -7.13 -4.14 0.83
N ALA A 36 -6.68 -3.60 -0.30
CA ALA A 36 -6.47 -2.17 -0.50
C ALA A 36 -7.77 -1.37 -0.29
N ASP A 37 -8.83 -1.73 -1.03
CA ASP A 37 -10.15 -1.10 -0.94
C ASP A 37 -10.70 -1.11 0.50
N ARG A 38 -10.71 -2.28 1.16
CA ARG A 38 -11.17 -2.41 2.54
C ARG A 38 -10.38 -1.54 3.51
N THR A 39 -9.07 -1.40 3.30
CA THR A 39 -8.19 -0.62 4.17
C THR A 39 -8.45 0.87 3.98
N LEU A 40 -8.45 1.34 2.73
CA LEU A 40 -8.68 2.74 2.39
C LEU A 40 -10.08 3.20 2.83
N THR A 41 -11.12 2.40 2.55
CA THR A 41 -12.49 2.67 2.99
C THR A 41 -12.62 2.74 4.52
N LYS A 42 -11.87 1.92 5.25
CA LYS A 42 -11.87 1.94 6.72
C LYS A 42 -11.12 3.16 7.27
N LYS A 43 -10.01 3.55 6.65
CA LYS A 43 -9.17 4.68 7.07
C LYS A 43 -9.84 6.01 6.76
N PHE A 44 -10.33 6.19 5.54
CA PHE A 44 -10.96 7.41 5.03
C PHE A 44 -12.48 7.29 5.03
N LYS A 45 -13.03 6.77 6.13
CA LYS A 45 -14.47 6.50 6.26
C LYS A 45 -15.28 7.77 5.99
N GLY A 46 -16.21 7.70 5.02
CA GLY A 46 -17.09 8.82 4.63
C GLY A 46 -16.60 9.62 3.43
N ASN A 47 -15.42 9.27 2.88
CA ASN A 47 -14.85 9.90 1.68
C ASN A 47 -14.94 8.96 0.48
N THR A 48 -14.84 9.54 -0.72
CA THR A 48 -14.82 8.81 -1.97
C THR A 48 -13.43 8.25 -2.20
N ILE A 49 -13.29 6.93 -2.30
CA ILE A 49 -12.02 6.29 -2.64
C ILE A 49 -12.00 6.07 -4.16
N PRO A 50 -11.12 6.74 -4.91
CA PRO A 50 -11.04 6.53 -6.35
C PRO A 50 -10.29 5.23 -6.67
N ASP A 51 -10.63 4.59 -7.79
CA ASP A 51 -10.07 3.28 -8.16
C ASP A 51 -8.55 3.32 -8.41
N ASN A 52 -8.03 4.43 -8.94
CA ASN A 52 -6.58 4.67 -9.09
C ASN A 52 -5.82 4.55 -7.75
N ALA A 53 -6.37 5.08 -6.64
CA ALA A 53 -5.79 4.94 -5.31
C ALA A 53 -5.77 3.48 -4.83
N ILE A 54 -6.80 2.70 -5.19
CA ILE A 54 -6.88 1.26 -4.89
C ILE A 54 -5.81 0.51 -5.69
N TYR A 55 -5.60 0.85 -6.96
CA TYR A 55 -4.61 0.19 -7.83
C TYR A 55 -3.17 0.44 -7.36
N GLU A 56 -2.82 1.70 -7.07
CA GLU A 56 -1.50 2.03 -6.54
C GLU A 56 -1.23 1.33 -5.21
N PHE A 57 -2.21 1.37 -4.29
CA PHE A 57 -2.03 0.71 -3.01
C PHE A 57 -1.94 -0.82 -3.14
N ALA A 58 -2.68 -1.42 -4.08
CA ALA A 58 -2.59 -2.85 -4.35
C ALA A 58 -1.20 -3.27 -4.88
N ALA A 59 -0.57 -2.45 -5.73
CA ALA A 59 0.81 -2.67 -6.19
C ALA A 59 1.81 -2.57 -5.03
N TYR A 60 1.67 -1.56 -4.18
CA TYR A 60 2.50 -1.42 -2.97
C TYR A 60 2.37 -2.62 -2.03
N LEU A 61 1.16 -3.12 -1.81
CA LEU A 61 0.94 -4.33 -1.03
C LEU A 61 1.63 -5.55 -1.68
N ALA A 62 1.65 -5.65 -3.01
CA ALA A 62 2.34 -6.74 -3.70
C ALA A 62 3.84 -6.77 -3.37
N ILE A 63 4.50 -5.61 -3.45
CA ILE A 63 5.92 -5.42 -3.10
C ILE A 63 6.15 -5.81 -1.64
N VAL A 64 5.38 -5.19 -0.72
CA VAL A 64 5.52 -5.41 0.73
C VAL A 64 5.36 -6.89 1.10
N TYR A 65 4.36 -7.57 0.55
CA TYR A 65 4.15 -8.99 0.83
C TYR A 65 5.23 -9.88 0.22
N ASN A 66 5.75 -9.55 -0.98
CA ASN A 66 6.83 -10.31 -1.58
C ASN A 66 8.13 -10.16 -0.78
N ASP A 67 8.51 -8.93 -0.45
CA ASP A 67 9.69 -8.63 0.38
C ASP A 67 9.57 -9.26 1.76
N THR A 68 8.40 -9.16 2.39
CA THR A 68 8.11 -9.83 3.66
C THR A 68 8.32 -11.35 3.57
N ASN A 69 7.82 -11.98 2.52
CA ASN A 69 7.98 -13.43 2.33
C ASN A 69 9.45 -13.81 2.09
N LYS A 70 10.19 -13.03 1.29
CA LYS A 70 11.64 -13.23 1.05
C LYS A 70 12.44 -13.10 2.34
N MET A 71 12.17 -12.08 3.15
CA MET A 71 12.92 -11.80 4.38
C MET A 71 12.59 -12.77 5.52
N GLN A 72 11.33 -13.23 5.62
CA GLN A 72 11.00 -14.34 6.52
C GLN A 72 11.75 -15.62 6.15
N GLN A 73 11.86 -15.96 4.86
CA GLN A 73 12.62 -17.12 4.42
C GLN A 73 14.12 -17.00 4.72
N GLN A 74 14.65 -15.78 4.77
CA GLN A 74 16.04 -15.48 5.14
C GLN A 74 16.27 -15.36 6.66
N GLY A 75 15.22 -15.55 7.48
CA GLY A 75 15.32 -15.48 8.95
C GLY A 75 15.56 -14.06 9.50
N ILE A 76 15.21 -13.02 8.74
CA ILE A 76 15.42 -11.63 9.14
C ILE A 76 14.31 -11.20 10.12
N ALA A 77 14.70 -10.81 11.33
CA ALA A 77 13.78 -10.44 12.41
C ALA A 77 13.14 -9.05 12.26
N SER A 78 13.68 -8.16 11.42
CA SER A 78 13.08 -6.88 11.07
C SER A 78 13.76 -6.26 9.84
N PHE A 79 13.00 -5.50 9.06
CA PHE A 79 13.52 -4.72 7.94
C PHE A 79 12.71 -3.43 7.75
N SER A 80 13.36 -2.38 7.26
CA SER A 80 12.70 -1.10 6.98
C SER A 80 12.64 -0.87 5.49
N VAL A 81 11.44 -0.58 4.97
CA VAL A 81 11.25 -0.16 3.58
C VAL A 81 11.21 1.36 3.57
N THR A 82 12.23 1.96 2.96
CA THR A 82 12.32 3.42 2.78
C THR A 82 11.09 3.93 2.05
N GLY A 83 10.37 4.87 2.65
CA GLY A 83 9.16 5.48 2.08
C GLY A 83 7.83 4.79 2.41
N VAL A 84 7.84 3.61 3.06
CA VAL A 84 6.60 2.84 3.35
C VAL A 84 6.50 2.41 4.83
N GLY A 85 7.63 2.29 5.55
CA GLY A 85 7.65 2.02 7.00
C GLY A 85 8.53 0.82 7.39
N SER A 86 8.60 0.53 8.70
CA SER A 86 9.47 -0.51 9.26
C SER A 86 8.72 -1.78 9.69
N PHE A 87 9.06 -2.92 9.09
CA PHE A 87 8.52 -4.24 9.38
C PHE A 87 9.36 -4.94 10.46
N THR A 88 8.72 -5.49 11.50
CA THR A 88 9.40 -6.25 12.56
C THR A 88 8.70 -7.58 12.79
N PHE A 89 9.44 -8.67 12.71
CA PHE A 89 9.04 -10.04 13.06
C PHE A 89 9.61 -10.36 14.45
N LYS A 90 8.85 -10.07 15.51
CA LYS A 90 9.26 -10.48 16.86
C LYS A 90 8.82 -11.92 17.16
N GLU A 91 9.82 -12.77 17.38
CA GLU A 91 9.67 -14.12 17.91
C GLU A 91 9.11 -14.05 19.34
N ASN A 92 7.90 -14.58 19.53
CA ASN A 92 7.16 -14.71 20.80
C ASN A 92 6.57 -13.41 21.41
N ASN A 93 5.23 -13.37 21.50
CA ASN A 93 4.37 -12.37 22.17
C ASN A 93 4.07 -11.04 21.48
N VAL A 94 3.80 -11.06 20.17
CA VAL A 94 3.06 -9.97 19.51
C VAL A 94 1.90 -10.59 18.76
N SER A 95 0.69 -10.04 18.90
CA SER A 95 -0.56 -10.47 18.25
C SER A 95 -0.54 -10.35 16.72
N SER A 96 0.63 -10.38 16.11
CA SER A 96 0.85 -10.02 14.73
C SER A 96 2.32 -10.13 14.28
N ALA A 97 2.60 -11.11 13.42
CA ALA A 97 3.42 -10.88 12.21
C ALA A 97 2.64 -10.08 11.13
N VAL A 98 1.60 -9.37 11.60
CA VAL A 98 0.38 -8.80 11.00
C VAL A 98 0.14 -7.40 11.63
N GLY A 99 1.19 -6.74 12.11
CA GLY A 99 1.12 -5.88 13.32
C GLY A 99 1.37 -4.42 13.09
N GLN A 100 1.86 -4.08 11.91
CA GLN A 100 1.62 -2.76 11.38
C GLN A 100 0.20 -2.73 10.87
N SER A 101 -0.53 -1.70 11.29
CA SER A 101 -1.82 -1.41 10.68
C SER A 101 -1.55 -1.19 9.20
N LEU A 102 -2.29 -1.84 8.30
CA LEU A 102 -2.20 -1.58 6.85
C LEU A 102 -2.36 -0.06 6.55
N ASN A 103 -2.98 0.67 7.46
CA ASN A 103 -3.09 2.13 7.45
C ASN A 103 -1.76 2.87 7.47
N ASP A 104 -0.72 2.30 8.07
CA ASP A 104 0.61 2.92 8.20
C ASP A 104 1.47 2.63 6.96
N LEU A 105 0.99 1.76 6.06
CA LEU A 105 1.64 1.38 4.81
C LEU A 105 1.05 2.12 3.60
N ILE A 106 0.09 3.02 3.82
CA ILE A 106 -0.54 3.80 2.76
C ILE A 106 0.50 4.84 2.28
N PRO A 107 0.95 4.78 1.03
CA PRO A 107 1.89 5.74 0.48
C PRO A 107 1.27 7.14 0.37
N ASP A 108 2.12 8.17 0.42
CA ASP A 108 1.67 9.56 0.26
C ASP A 108 0.97 9.79 -1.09
N SER A 109 1.42 9.14 -2.18
CA SER A 109 0.75 9.26 -3.50
C SER A 109 -0.71 8.80 -3.46
N VAL A 110 -1.01 7.74 -2.71
CA VAL A 110 -2.37 7.22 -2.53
C VAL A 110 -3.22 8.20 -1.72
N ILE A 111 -2.62 8.88 -0.74
CA ILE A 111 -3.30 9.93 0.02
C ILE A 111 -3.61 11.11 -0.89
N GLU A 112 -2.64 11.58 -1.69
CA GLU A 112 -2.82 12.69 -2.64
C GLU A 112 -3.95 12.41 -3.64
N LEU A 113 -4.03 11.18 -4.19
CA LEU A 113 -5.13 10.78 -5.08
C LEU A 113 -6.50 10.83 -4.40
N ILE A 114 -6.56 10.51 -3.11
CA ILE A 114 -7.81 10.59 -2.33
C ILE A 114 -8.13 12.05 -2.01
N GLU A 115 -7.13 12.88 -1.67
CA GLU A 115 -7.31 14.33 -1.42
C GLU A 115 -7.78 15.06 -2.69
N GLU A 116 -7.27 14.71 -3.87
CA GLU A 116 -7.68 15.32 -5.14
C GLU A 116 -9.19 15.14 -5.44
N VAL A 117 -9.76 14.01 -5.03
CA VAL A 117 -11.19 13.71 -5.23
C VAL A 117 -12.06 14.22 -4.07
N ASN A 118 -11.46 14.44 -2.90
CA ASN A 118 -12.16 14.89 -1.71
C ASN A 118 -11.54 16.21 -1.24
N GLU A 119 -11.98 17.33 -1.82
CA GLU A 119 -11.46 18.68 -1.53
C GLU A 119 -11.46 19.05 -0.03
N GLU A 120 -12.29 18.40 0.78
CA GLU A 120 -12.39 18.62 2.24
C GLU A 120 -11.40 17.77 3.07
N LEU A 121 -10.73 16.80 2.47
CA LEU A 121 -9.69 16.01 3.12
C LEU A 121 -8.33 16.74 3.04
N HIS A 122 -7.89 17.28 4.17
CA HIS A 122 -6.53 17.78 4.36
C HIS A 122 -5.83 16.92 5.41
N ILE A 123 -5.40 15.73 4.99
CA ILE A 123 -4.68 14.74 5.82
C ILE A 123 -3.18 15.04 5.76
N SER A 124 -2.67 15.51 4.62
CA SER A 124 -1.28 15.92 4.45
C SER A 124 -1.03 17.22 5.22
N GLY A 125 -0.64 17.08 6.49
CA GLY A 125 0.08 18.12 7.22
C GLY A 125 1.42 18.34 6.54
N ARG A 126 1.45 19.08 5.42
CA ARG A 126 2.68 19.57 4.80
C ARG A 126 3.31 20.56 5.78
N GLU A 127 4.08 20.06 6.75
CA GLU A 127 5.10 20.89 7.40
C GLU A 127 6.12 21.23 6.33
N VAL A 128 5.87 22.33 5.62
CA VAL A 128 6.86 23.00 4.78
C VAL A 128 7.88 23.60 5.74
N GLY A 129 8.80 22.76 6.22
CA GLY A 129 9.98 23.18 6.96
C GLY A 129 10.84 24.00 6.02
N TRP A 130 10.68 25.32 6.04
CA TRP A 130 11.66 26.21 5.45
C TRP A 130 12.98 25.99 6.20
N LEU A 131 13.93 25.30 5.55
CA LEU A 131 15.34 25.38 5.92
C LEU A 131 15.72 26.86 5.85
N THR A 132 15.79 27.51 7.01
CA THR A 132 16.34 28.86 7.18
C THR A 132 17.81 28.74 7.54
#